data_AF-A0A7R8WZW8-F1
#
_entry.id   AF-A0A7R8WZW8-F1
#
_cell.length_a   1.000
_cell.length_b   1.000
_cell.length_c   1.000
_cell.angle_alpha   90.00
_cell.angle_beta   90.00
_cell.angle_gamma   90.00
#
_symmetry.space_group_name_H-M   'P 1'
#
loop_
_entity.id
_entity.type
_entity.pdbx_description
1 polymer ?
#
loop_
_entity_poly.entity_id
_entity_poly.type
_entity_poly.pdbx_seq_one_letter_code
_entity_poly.pdbx_strand_id
1 'polypeptide(L)'
;NNNALAIARIAESEGIQALAVHGRSRAQKFRGEAEHDTTRQLVDALSIPVLANGDIDSALKAAIILKETGAAGLMIGRAARKQPWLFAQIRHFLKTGEDLPPPGTGELLRLLAQHLDRVDAYYADQRGVIMAARHLGWLLSGQTG
;
A
#
# COMPACT_ATOMS: atom_id res chain seq x y z
N ASN A 1 25.86 3.66 -0.95
CA ASN A 1 25.47 4.98 -0.44
C ASN A 1 23.97 5.06 -0.25
N ASN A 2 23.51 4.93 0.99
CA ASN A 2 22.14 5.26 1.37
C ASN A 2 22.14 6.73 1.84
N ASN A 3 21.45 7.61 1.11
CA ASN A 3 21.34 9.04 1.42
C ASN A 3 19.95 9.43 1.93
N ALA A 4 19.11 8.45 2.31
CA ALA A 4 17.73 8.68 2.73
C ALA A 4 17.63 9.70 3.86
N LEU A 5 18.47 9.58 4.90
CA LEU A 5 18.45 10.51 6.03
C LEU A 5 18.78 11.95 5.62
N ALA A 6 19.75 12.15 4.72
CA ALA A 6 20.11 13.47 4.24
C ALA A 6 18.96 14.11 3.45
N ILE A 7 18.32 13.35 2.56
CA ILE A 7 17.15 13.82 1.79
C ILE A 7 15.98 14.14 2.72
N ALA A 8 15.73 13.27 3.71
CA ALA A 8 14.61 13.43 4.63
C ALA A 8 14.74 14.68 5.51
N ARG A 9 15.95 14.97 6.03
CA ARG A 9 16.21 16.18 6.81
C ARG A 9 16.04 17.46 5.97
N ILE A 10 16.47 17.44 4.71
CA ILE A 10 16.23 18.56 3.80
C ILE A 10 14.72 18.74 3.62
N ALA A 11 13.98 17.67 3.34
CA ALA A 11 12.55 17.76 3.11
C ALA A 11 11.80 18.28 4.37
N GLU A 12 12.18 17.81 5.55
CA GLU A 12 11.65 18.29 6.83
C GLU A 12 11.98 19.78 7.06
N SER A 13 13.21 20.22 6.78
CA SER A 13 13.58 21.64 6.91
C SER A 13 12.84 22.56 5.93
N GLU A 14 12.42 22.03 4.77
CA GLU A 14 11.56 22.71 3.82
C GLU A 14 10.06 22.67 4.20
N GLY A 15 9.72 22.10 5.36
CA GLY A 15 8.39 22.20 5.95
C GLY A 15 7.37 21.16 5.49
N ILE A 16 7.80 20.03 4.90
CA ILE A 16 6.85 18.93 4.64
C ILE A 16 6.21 18.44 5.95
N GLN A 17 4.97 17.96 5.88
CA GLN A 17 4.20 17.57 7.06
C GLN A 17 4.18 16.06 7.30
N ALA A 18 4.64 15.27 6.34
CA ALA A 18 4.77 13.81 6.44
C ALA A 18 5.70 13.29 5.33
N LEU A 19 6.36 12.16 5.56
CA LEU A 19 7.26 11.53 4.60
C LEU A 19 6.86 10.08 4.36
N ALA A 20 6.62 9.69 3.11
CA ALA A 20 6.51 8.28 2.73
C ALA A 20 7.83 7.80 2.12
N VAL A 21 8.37 6.69 2.60
CA VAL A 21 9.63 6.12 2.11
C VAL A 21 9.42 4.71 1.58
N HIS A 22 9.81 4.49 0.32
CA HIS A 22 9.87 3.14 -0.23
C HIS A 22 11.19 2.49 0.19
N GLY A 23 11.14 1.26 0.72
CA GLY A 23 12.29 0.43 1.10
C GLY A 23 13.20 -0.05 -0.04
N ARG A 24 13.26 0.69 -1.16
CA ARG A 24 14.11 0.38 -2.32
C ARG A 24 14.79 1.66 -2.80
N SER A 25 16.07 1.53 -3.13
CA SER A 25 16.77 2.52 -3.91
C SER A 25 16.25 2.58 -5.34
N ARG A 26 16.47 3.72 -6.00
CA ARG A 26 16.14 3.93 -7.41
C ARG A 26 16.76 2.86 -8.33
N ALA A 27 17.98 2.40 -8.03
CA ALA A 27 18.69 1.41 -8.84
C ALA A 27 18.03 0.02 -8.79
N GLN A 28 17.40 -0.34 -7.66
CA GLN A 28 16.72 -1.62 -7.49
C GLN A 28 15.42 -1.72 -8.32
N LYS A 29 14.80 -0.60 -8.69
CA LYS A 29 13.48 -0.58 -9.35
C LYS A 29 12.46 -1.41 -8.55
N PHE A 30 11.97 -2.52 -9.11
CA PHE A 30 11.07 -3.48 -8.46
C PHE A 30 11.73 -4.84 -8.18
N ARG A 31 13.08 -4.90 -8.22
CA ARG A 31 13.84 -6.13 -7.96
C ARG A 31 14.19 -6.22 -6.47
N GLY A 32 14.45 -7.45 -6.02
CA GLY A 32 14.70 -7.75 -4.61
C GLY A 32 13.50 -7.41 -3.72
N GLU A 33 13.71 -7.45 -2.40
CA GLU A 33 12.71 -7.12 -1.41
C GLU A 33 12.88 -5.68 -0.92
N ALA A 34 11.78 -5.03 -0.56
CA ALA A 34 11.82 -3.76 0.14
C ALA A 34 12.36 -3.98 1.56
N GLU A 35 13.43 -3.28 1.93
CA GLU A 35 13.94 -3.25 3.30
C GLU A 35 13.27 -2.13 4.09
N HIS A 36 13.01 -2.34 5.37
CA HIS A 36 12.31 -1.37 6.21
C HIS A 36 13.19 -0.78 7.31
N ASP A 37 14.47 -1.15 7.37
CA ASP A 37 15.41 -0.59 8.36
C ASP A 37 15.66 0.90 8.10
N THR A 38 15.72 1.32 6.82
CA THR A 38 15.76 2.75 6.48
C THR A 38 14.53 3.48 7.02
N THR A 39 13.34 2.85 7.02
CA THR A 39 12.14 3.48 7.58
C THR A 39 12.30 3.71 9.07
N ARG A 40 12.78 2.70 9.82
CA ARG A 40 13.07 2.80 11.26
C ARG A 40 14.03 3.94 11.56
N GLN A 41 15.15 4.02 10.83
CA GLN A 41 16.14 5.09 10.99
C GLN A 41 15.56 6.49 10.74
N LEU A 42 14.62 6.62 9.80
CA LEU A 42 13.94 7.89 9.53
C LEU A 42 12.91 8.25 10.60
N VAL A 43 12.16 7.27 11.11
CA VAL A 43 11.25 7.46 12.25
C VAL A 43 12.01 7.97 13.47
N ASP A 44 13.17 7.38 13.78
CA ASP A 44 14.00 7.79 14.92
C ASP A 44 14.60 9.20 14.77
N ALA A 45 14.77 9.68 13.53
CA ALA A 45 15.54 10.88 13.25
C ALA A 45 14.70 12.13 12.89
N LEU A 46 13.44 11.96 12.49
CA LEU A 46 12.55 13.05 12.07
C LEU A 46 11.48 13.31 13.13
N SER A 47 10.99 14.55 13.20
CA SER A 47 9.87 14.95 14.06
C SER A 47 8.51 14.76 13.40
N ILE A 48 8.46 14.70 12.07
CA ILE A 48 7.25 14.51 11.28
C ILE A 48 6.88 13.02 11.12
N PRO A 49 5.59 12.69 10.89
CA PRO A 49 5.14 11.33 10.61
C PRO A 49 5.84 10.70 9.39
N VAL A 50 6.39 9.50 9.58
CA VAL A 50 6.97 8.68 8.49
C VAL A 50 6.06 7.49 8.18
N LEU A 51 5.78 7.27 6.90
CA LEU A 51 4.99 6.15 6.39
C LEU A 51 5.90 5.13 5.70
N ALA A 52 5.79 3.86 6.10
CA ALA A 52 6.54 2.77 5.45
C ALA A 52 5.87 2.37 4.12
N ASN A 53 6.68 2.13 3.09
CA ASN A 53 6.21 1.68 1.78
C ASN A 53 7.10 0.58 1.19
N GLY A 54 6.48 -0.33 0.45
CA GLY A 54 7.16 -1.39 -0.29
C GLY A 54 6.78 -2.78 0.20
N ASP A 55 6.34 -3.63 -0.73
CA ASP A 55 6.07 -5.06 -0.52
C ASP A 55 5.16 -5.44 0.66
N ILE A 56 4.28 -4.54 1.09
CA ILE A 56 3.24 -4.80 2.10
C ILE A 56 2.05 -5.46 1.40
N ASP A 57 1.88 -6.77 1.60
CA ASP A 57 0.90 -7.60 0.89
C ASP A 57 -0.01 -8.46 1.79
N SER A 58 0.17 -8.40 3.11
CA SER A 58 -0.66 -9.11 4.08
C SER A 58 -0.84 -8.31 5.37
N ALA A 59 -1.86 -8.68 6.15
CA ALA A 59 -2.16 -8.06 7.45
C ALA A 59 -1.03 -8.30 8.47
N LEU A 60 -0.53 -9.53 8.54
CA LEU A 60 0.61 -9.88 9.39
C LEU A 60 1.88 -9.08 9.02
N LYS A 61 2.23 -9.01 7.74
CA LYS A 61 3.41 -8.26 7.29
C LYS A 61 3.29 -6.76 7.59
N ALA A 62 2.10 -6.19 7.39
CA ALA A 62 1.80 -4.81 7.76
C ALA A 62 2.02 -4.57 9.27
N ALA A 63 1.55 -5.47 10.13
CA ALA A 63 1.74 -5.38 11.58
C ALA A 63 3.20 -5.50 12.01
N ILE A 64 3.94 -6.44 11.41
CA ILE A 64 5.39 -6.60 11.66
C ILE A 64 6.14 -5.32 11.30
N ILE A 65 5.92 -4.77 10.10
CA ILE A 65 6.60 -3.54 9.64
C ILE A 65 6.29 -2.36 10.56
N LEU A 66 5.02 -2.17 10.94
CA LEU A 66 4.65 -1.10 11.86
C LEU A 66 5.36 -1.26 13.22
N LYS A 67 5.41 -2.48 13.75
CA LYS A 67 6.06 -2.78 15.03
C LYS A 67 7.57 -2.55 14.97
N GLU A 68 8.24 -3.02 13.92
CA GLU A 68 9.70 -2.95 13.80
C GLU A 68 10.21 -1.55 13.46
N THR A 69 9.44 -0.77 12.71
CA THR A 69 9.86 0.55 12.24
C THR A 69 9.38 1.69 13.12
N GLY A 70 8.30 1.51 13.89
CA GLY A 70 7.62 2.62 14.56
C GLY A 70 6.93 3.60 13.61
N ALA A 71 6.77 3.24 12.32
CA ALA A 71 6.15 4.12 11.33
C ALA A 71 4.73 4.53 11.74
N ALA A 72 4.37 5.79 11.48
CA ALA A 72 3.06 6.35 11.78
C ALA A 72 1.94 5.73 10.92
N GLY A 73 2.30 5.03 9.85
CA GLY A 73 1.36 4.35 8.97
C GLY A 73 2.05 3.67 7.80
N LEU A 74 1.22 3.15 6.89
CA LEU A 74 1.66 2.36 5.73
C LEU A 74 1.10 2.97 4.45
N MET A 75 1.92 2.97 3.39
CA MET A 75 1.46 3.24 2.03
C MET A 75 1.51 1.93 1.24
N ILE A 76 0.38 1.53 0.65
CA ILE A 76 0.24 0.23 -0.02
C ILE A 76 -0.14 0.46 -1.49
N GLY A 77 0.64 -0.13 -2.40
CA GLY A 77 0.47 0.03 -3.85
C GLY A 77 -0.04 -1.25 -4.53
N ARG A 78 0.89 -2.07 -5.00
CA ARG A 78 0.60 -3.21 -5.90
C ARG A 78 -0.38 -4.23 -5.31
N ALA A 79 -0.26 -4.57 -4.02
CA ALA A 79 -1.15 -5.54 -3.38
C ALA A 79 -2.61 -5.06 -3.35
N ALA A 80 -2.85 -3.79 -3.03
CA ALA A 80 -4.19 -3.19 -3.00
C ALA A 80 -4.91 -3.23 -4.35
N ARG A 81 -4.19 -3.29 -5.49
CA ARG A 81 -4.80 -3.45 -6.82
C ARG A 81 -5.38 -4.85 -7.03
N LYS A 82 -4.76 -5.86 -6.44
CA LYS A 82 -5.16 -7.26 -6.54
C LYS A 82 -6.16 -7.66 -5.46
N GLN A 83 -6.10 -6.97 -4.32
CA GLN A 83 -6.92 -7.26 -3.14
C GLN A 83 -7.33 -5.92 -2.48
N PRO A 84 -8.34 -5.21 -3.03
CA PRO A 84 -8.78 -3.94 -2.46
C PRO A 84 -9.22 -4.02 -0.99
N TRP A 85 -9.65 -5.21 -0.55
CA TRP A 85 -10.04 -5.49 0.84
C TRP A 85 -8.85 -5.60 1.81
N LEU A 86 -7.60 -5.62 1.33
CA LEU A 86 -6.39 -5.71 2.16
C LEU A 86 -6.35 -4.63 3.26
N PHE A 87 -6.85 -3.42 2.97
CA PHE A 87 -6.95 -2.36 3.98
C PHE A 87 -7.87 -2.73 5.15
N ALA A 88 -8.99 -3.40 4.87
CA ALA A 88 -9.90 -3.86 5.93
C ALA A 88 -9.27 -4.98 6.75
N GLN A 89 -8.55 -5.90 6.09
CA GLN A 89 -7.82 -6.98 6.77
C GLN A 89 -6.73 -6.45 7.68
N ILE A 90 -5.91 -5.50 7.21
CA ILE A 90 -4.88 -4.85 8.03
C ILE A 90 -5.51 -4.16 9.25
N ARG A 91 -6.55 -3.36 9.04
CA ARG A 91 -7.24 -2.67 10.15
C ARG A 91 -7.83 -3.65 11.17
N HIS A 92 -8.42 -4.75 10.69
CA HIS A 92 -8.98 -5.79 11.56
C HIS A 92 -7.87 -6.44 12.39
N PHE A 93 -6.82 -6.93 11.73
CA PHE A 93 -5.68 -7.58 12.40
C PHE A 93 -4.98 -6.67 13.41
N LEU A 94 -4.76 -5.40 13.08
CA LEU A 94 -4.16 -4.44 14.02
C LEU A 94 -5.05 -4.18 15.25
N LYS A 95 -6.36 -4.36 15.14
CA LYS A 95 -7.31 -4.15 16.23
C LYS A 95 -7.53 -5.40 17.09
N THR A 96 -7.58 -6.58 16.46
CA THR A 96 -8.01 -7.83 17.11
C THR A 96 -6.89 -8.83 17.31
N GLY A 97 -5.82 -8.74 16.52
CA GLY A 97 -4.79 -9.78 16.39
C GLY A 97 -5.25 -10.99 15.56
N GLU A 98 -6.45 -10.94 14.97
CA GLU A 98 -7.04 -12.05 14.20
C GLU A 98 -7.06 -11.74 12.70
N ASP A 99 -7.01 -12.78 11.87
CA ASP A 99 -7.10 -12.65 10.42
C ASP A 99 -8.56 -12.47 9.96
N LEU A 100 -8.79 -11.45 9.14
CA LEU A 100 -10.06 -11.29 8.43
C LEU A 100 -9.98 -12.01 7.08
N PRO A 101 -10.84 -13.01 6.79
CA PRO A 101 -10.83 -13.67 5.50
C PRO A 101 -11.16 -12.70 4.35
N PRO A 102 -10.74 -13.01 3.11
CA PRO A 102 -11.17 -12.26 1.94
C PRO A 102 -12.71 -12.35 1.77
N PRO A 103 -13.33 -11.39 1.06
CA PRO A 103 -14.75 -11.45 0.77
C PRO A 103 -15.09 -12.73 -0.01
N GLY A 104 -16.20 -13.37 0.36
CA GLY A 104 -16.72 -14.50 -0.39
C GLY A 104 -17.13 -14.10 -1.82
N THR A 105 -17.26 -15.07 -2.72
CA THR A 105 -17.53 -14.83 -4.15
C THR A 105 -18.71 -13.90 -4.40
N GLY A 106 -19.82 -14.07 -3.68
CA GLY A 106 -21.01 -13.21 -3.84
C GLY A 106 -20.75 -11.75 -3.45
N GLU A 107 -20.04 -11.53 -2.35
CA GLU A 107 -19.65 -10.18 -1.93
C GLU A 107 -18.65 -9.55 -2.89
N LEU A 108 -17.68 -10.33 -3.37
CA LEU A 108 -16.72 -9.89 -4.36
C LEU A 108 -17.41 -9.42 -5.65
N LEU A 109 -18.34 -10.22 -6.18
CA LEU A 109 -19.11 -9.86 -7.38
C LEU A 109 -19.90 -8.57 -7.17
N ARG A 110 -20.52 -8.40 -5.98
CA ARG A 110 -21.22 -7.17 -5.62
C ARG A 110 -20.28 -5.95 -5.59
N LEU A 111 -19.11 -6.08 -4.98
CA LEU A 111 -18.10 -5.01 -4.93
C LEU A 111 -17.57 -4.65 -6.33
N LEU A 112 -17.37 -5.66 -7.18
CA LEU A 112 -16.96 -5.48 -8.57
C LEU A 112 -18.01 -4.72 -9.37
N ALA A 113 -19.27 -5.13 -9.30
CA ALA A 113 -20.37 -4.43 -9.98
C ALA A 113 -20.43 -2.95 -9.55
N GLN A 114 -20.40 -2.68 -8.25
CA GLN A 114 -20.38 -1.31 -7.71
C GLN A 114 -19.16 -0.50 -8.17
N HIS A 115 -18.01 -1.13 -8.33
CA HIS A 115 -16.80 -0.47 -8.84
C HIS A 115 -16.92 -0.15 -10.33
N LEU A 116 -17.47 -1.05 -11.13
CA LEU A 116 -17.70 -0.82 -12.56
C LEU A 116 -18.69 0.32 -12.80
N ASP A 117 -19.79 0.36 -12.04
CA ASP A 117 -20.76 1.47 -12.11
C ASP A 117 -20.10 2.82 -11.81
N ARG A 118 -19.20 2.86 -10.82
CA ARG A 118 -18.45 4.09 -10.46
C ARG A 118 -17.42 4.48 -11.51
N VAL A 119 -16.74 3.51 -12.11
CA VAL A 119 -15.77 3.77 -13.19
C VAL A 119 -16.49 4.33 -14.41
N ASP A 120 -17.64 3.75 -14.79
CA ASP A 120 -18.47 4.23 -15.89
C ASP A 120 -18.95 5.67 -15.62
N ALA A 121 -19.53 5.91 -14.45
CA ALA A 121 -20.02 7.23 -14.06
C ALA A 121 -18.91 8.30 -14.00
N TYR A 122 -17.68 7.94 -13.63
CA TYR A 122 -16.57 8.90 -13.52
C TYR A 122 -15.99 9.31 -14.87
N TYR A 123 -15.79 8.35 -15.79
CA TYR A 123 -15.18 8.65 -17.09
C TYR A 123 -16.21 9.06 -18.14
N ALA A 124 -17.39 8.42 -18.14
CA ALA A 124 -18.50 8.64 -19.07
C ALA A 124 -18.09 8.61 -20.57
N ASP A 125 -17.01 7.89 -20.91
CA ASP A 125 -16.48 7.72 -22.26
C ASP A 125 -15.65 6.43 -22.40
N GLN A 126 -14.95 6.27 -23.53
CA GLN A 126 -14.14 5.08 -23.83
C GLN A 126 -13.06 4.76 -22.76
N ARG A 127 -12.61 5.75 -21.98
CA ARG A 127 -11.65 5.53 -20.89
C ARG A 127 -12.26 4.69 -19.77
N GLY A 128 -13.57 4.76 -19.55
CA GLY A 128 -14.27 3.94 -18.56
C GLY A 128 -14.07 2.45 -18.83
N VAL A 129 -14.27 2.03 -20.07
CA VAL A 129 -14.06 0.64 -20.51
C VAL A 129 -12.60 0.20 -20.35
N ILE A 130 -11.65 1.05 -20.77
CA ILE A 130 -10.21 0.75 -20.65
C ILE A 130 -9.80 0.59 -19.18
N MET A 131 -10.28 1.48 -18.30
CA MET A 131 -9.96 1.46 -16.88
C MET A 131 -10.64 0.29 -16.16
N ALA A 132 -11.90 -0.01 -16.50
CA ALA A 132 -12.61 -1.19 -16.01
C ALA A 132 -11.86 -2.48 -16.36
N ALA A 133 -11.48 -2.67 -17.62
CA ALA A 133 -10.72 -3.83 -18.08
C ALA A 133 -9.36 -3.95 -17.35
N ARG A 134 -8.68 -2.82 -17.13
CA ARG A 134 -7.41 -2.78 -16.39
C ARG A 134 -7.57 -3.20 -14.93
N HIS A 135 -8.60 -2.69 -14.26
CA HIS A 135 -8.90 -3.02 -12.86
C HIS A 135 -9.28 -4.49 -12.69
N LEU A 136 -10.11 -5.02 -13.59
CA LEU A 136 -10.46 -6.45 -13.63
C LEU A 136 -9.21 -7.32 -13.87
N GLY A 137 -8.36 -6.93 -14.84
CA GLY A 137 -7.12 -7.64 -15.11
C GLY A 137 -6.19 -7.73 -13.89
N TRP A 138 -6.09 -6.65 -13.09
CA TRP A 138 -5.34 -6.70 -11.83
C TRP A 138 -5.95 -7.66 -10.82
N LEU A 139 -7.27 -7.59 -10.61
CA LEU A 139 -7.96 -8.44 -9.65
C LEU A 139 -7.81 -9.93 -10.03
N LEU A 140 -8.06 -10.27 -11.29
CA LEU A 140 -7.97 -11.66 -11.78
C LEU A 140 -6.53 -12.19 -11.72
N SER A 141 -5.51 -11.35 -11.96
CA SER A 141 -4.10 -11.75 -11.78
C SER A 141 -3.70 -12.00 -10.32
N GLY A 142 -4.57 -11.68 -9.37
CA GLY A 142 -4.41 -11.93 -7.94
C GLY A 142 -5.21 -13.13 -7.42
N GLN A 143 -6.10 -13.69 -8.23
CA GLN A 143 -6.90 -14.86 -7.88
C GLN A 143 -6.36 -16.05 -8.66
N THR A 144 -5.62 -16.92 -7.98
CA THR A 144 -5.42 -18.28 -8.46
C THR A 144 -6.76 -18.99 -8.40
N GLY A 145 -7.23 -19.53 -9.53
CA GLY A 145 -8.41 -20.39 -9.57
C GLY A 145 -8.29 -21.59 -8.65
#